data_AF-A0A969ARR2-F1
#
_entry.id   AF-A0A969ARR2-F1
#
_cell.length_a   1.000
_cell.length_b   1.000
_cell.length_c   1.000
_cell.angle_alpha   90.00
_cell.angle_beta   90.00
_cell.angle_gamma   90.00
#
_symmetry.space_group_name_H-M   'P 1'
#
loop_
_entity.id
_entity.type
_entity.pdbx_description
1 polymer ?
#
loop_
_entity_poly.entity_id
_entity_poly.type
_entity_poly.pdbx_seq_one_letter_code
_entity_poly.pdbx_strand_id
1 'polypeptide(L)'
;MERLETPVPDVTALAQVLDQWVTEIPHLVAQTVMRQTLQLRQDLQTALNQLRRDRARPLVEQLQWTAAATAFASPVPSLDLLATVAINGQLVMDLSQVYEQPLNLEQAKTAAGALAELVVKLGLVEASTQLLTTALKSHAATFVVGGTVQGLSAAYLTHMTGESLMAYFETRALRGEAAAPVSATAIAQALQGLVQKTQQSDFLKGLVQQGIQRFSSTPKPLPQGTTAALDLPAAAPVPMAQSEAVPSLESP
;
A
#
# COMPACT_ATOMS: atom_id res chain seq x y z
N MET A 1 -19.15 -49.07 68.20
CA MET A 1 -19.56 -48.82 66.80
C MET A 1 -20.29 -47.48 66.77
N GLU A 2 -19.57 -46.36 66.80
CA GLU A 2 -20.18 -45.04 66.61
C GLU A 2 -20.62 -44.92 65.15
N ARG A 3 -21.93 -44.76 64.92
CA ARG A 3 -22.46 -44.43 63.59
C ARG A 3 -22.18 -42.95 63.36
N LEU A 4 -21.30 -42.66 62.42
CA LEU A 4 -21.17 -41.32 61.83
C LEU A 4 -22.47 -41.04 61.07
N GLU A 5 -23.41 -40.34 61.71
CA GLU A 5 -24.54 -39.77 60.98
C GLU A 5 -23.98 -38.77 59.98
N THR A 6 -24.11 -39.07 58.70
CA THR A 6 -23.73 -38.15 57.62
C THR A 6 -24.82 -37.10 57.55
N PRO A 7 -24.54 -35.82 57.89
CA PRO A 7 -25.56 -34.79 57.86
C PRO A 7 -26.08 -34.62 56.43
N VAL A 8 -27.39 -34.37 56.30
CA VAL A 8 -28.04 -34.13 55.00
C VAL A 8 -27.33 -32.95 54.32
N PRO A 9 -26.86 -33.08 53.07
CA PRO A 9 -26.08 -32.03 52.42
C PRO A 9 -26.89 -30.73 52.31
N ASP A 10 -26.32 -29.64 52.79
CA ASP A 10 -26.92 -28.30 52.71
C ASP A 10 -26.81 -27.76 51.28
N VAL A 11 -27.89 -27.92 50.52
CA VAL A 11 -28.02 -27.43 49.14
C VAL A 11 -28.46 -25.96 49.08
N THR A 12 -28.79 -25.36 50.23
CA THR A 12 -29.32 -23.98 50.32
C THR A 12 -28.24 -22.97 49.95
N ALA A 13 -27.01 -23.19 50.40
CA ALA A 13 -25.85 -22.40 50.00
C ALA A 13 -25.58 -22.48 48.49
N LEU A 14 -25.80 -23.65 47.88
CA LEU A 14 -25.64 -23.84 46.44
C LEU A 14 -26.73 -23.10 45.65
N ALA A 15 -27.98 -23.12 46.13
CA ALA A 15 -29.10 -22.42 45.51
C ALA A 15 -28.88 -20.89 45.49
N GLN A 16 -28.35 -20.31 46.57
CA GLN A 16 -28.02 -18.88 46.62
C GLN A 16 -26.93 -18.47 45.61
N VAL A 17 -25.90 -19.31 45.45
CA VAL A 17 -24.85 -19.07 44.45
C VAL A 17 -25.42 -19.17 43.03
N LEU A 18 -26.32 -20.13 42.77
CA LEU A 18 -26.97 -20.28 41.47
C LEU A 18 -27.89 -19.09 41.14
N ASP A 19 -28.68 -18.59 42.09
CA ASP A 19 -29.53 -17.40 41.90
C ASP A 19 -28.68 -16.15 41.59
N GLN A 20 -27.55 -16.00 42.27
CA GLN A 20 -26.60 -14.93 41.98
C GLN A 20 -26.05 -15.08 40.55
N TRP A 21 -25.64 -16.28 40.14
CA TRP A 21 -25.11 -16.54 38.79
C TRP A 21 -26.14 -16.30 37.69
N VAL A 22 -27.42 -16.65 37.91
CA VAL A 22 -28.50 -16.42 36.93
C VAL A 22 -28.59 -14.94 36.54
N THR A 23 -28.32 -14.02 37.49
CA THR A 23 -28.27 -12.58 37.18
C THR A 23 -27.04 -12.15 36.39
N GLU A 24 -25.93 -12.88 36.45
CA GLU A 24 -24.68 -12.58 35.74
C GLU A 24 -24.59 -13.24 34.34
N ILE A 25 -25.32 -14.33 34.11
CA ILE A 25 -25.33 -15.06 32.83
C ILE A 25 -25.54 -14.14 31.60
N PRO A 26 -26.52 -13.21 31.57
CA PRO A 26 -26.72 -12.35 30.41
C PRO A 26 -25.48 -11.51 30.07
N HIS A 27 -24.78 -11.03 31.08
CA HIS A 27 -23.56 -10.26 30.90
C HIS A 27 -22.39 -11.13 30.41
N LEU A 28 -22.23 -12.34 30.95
CA LEU A 28 -21.20 -13.29 30.50
C LEU A 28 -21.45 -13.75 29.05
N VAL A 29 -22.71 -13.98 28.68
CA VAL A 29 -23.11 -14.29 27.30
C VAL A 29 -22.78 -13.11 26.39
N ALA A 30 -23.16 -11.89 26.75
CA ALA A 30 -22.86 -10.68 25.97
C ALA A 30 -21.35 -10.48 25.76
N GLN A 31 -20.54 -10.66 26.81
CA GLN A 31 -19.08 -10.58 26.72
C GLN A 31 -18.50 -11.68 25.81
N THR A 32 -19.03 -12.90 25.89
CA THR A 32 -18.59 -14.02 25.07
C THR A 32 -18.92 -13.77 23.59
N VAL A 33 -20.15 -13.35 23.30
CA VAL A 33 -20.59 -12.97 21.95
C VAL A 33 -19.74 -11.82 21.40
N MET A 34 -19.42 -10.81 22.22
CA MET A 34 -18.55 -9.71 21.81
C MET A 34 -17.15 -10.21 21.44
N ARG A 35 -16.52 -11.03 22.29
CA ARG A 35 -15.19 -11.61 21.99
C ARG A 35 -15.22 -12.45 20.71
N GLN A 36 -16.24 -13.31 20.55
CA GLN A 36 -16.39 -14.14 19.35
C GLN A 36 -16.61 -13.30 18.09
N THR A 37 -17.38 -12.23 18.18
CA THR A 37 -17.62 -11.30 17.06
C THR A 37 -16.35 -10.56 16.67
N LEU A 38 -15.55 -10.11 17.66
CA LEU A 38 -14.26 -9.46 17.41
C LEU A 38 -13.26 -10.43 16.77
N GLN A 39 -13.21 -11.68 17.23
CA GLN A 39 -12.36 -12.72 16.64
C GLN A 39 -12.79 -13.00 15.19
N LEU A 40 -14.08 -13.21 14.96
CA LEU A 40 -14.62 -13.45 13.62
C LEU A 40 -14.31 -12.29 12.66
N ARG A 41 -14.45 -11.04 13.13
CA ARG A 41 -14.06 -9.85 12.36
C ARG A 41 -12.57 -9.90 12.00
N GLN A 42 -11.71 -10.26 12.93
CA GLN A 42 -10.26 -10.34 12.68
C GLN A 42 -9.92 -11.45 11.68
N ASP A 43 -10.58 -12.61 11.77
CA ASP A 43 -10.37 -13.73 10.85
C ASP A 43 -10.84 -13.38 9.43
N LEU A 44 -12.04 -12.78 9.31
CA LEU A 44 -12.55 -12.28 8.03
C LEU A 44 -11.65 -11.21 7.42
N GLN A 45 -11.17 -10.26 8.22
CA GLN A 45 -10.26 -9.23 7.75
C GLN A 45 -8.93 -9.82 7.28
N THR A 46 -8.41 -10.83 7.98
CA THR A 46 -7.20 -11.55 7.58
C THR A 46 -7.38 -12.22 6.21
N ALA A 47 -8.48 -12.96 6.02
CA ALA A 47 -8.77 -13.61 4.75
C ALA A 47 -8.97 -12.61 3.60
N LEU A 48 -9.69 -11.51 3.86
CA LEU A 48 -9.90 -10.45 2.88
C LEU A 48 -8.59 -9.76 2.49
N ASN A 49 -7.70 -9.52 3.46
CA ASN A 49 -6.39 -8.92 3.23
C ASN A 49 -5.49 -9.83 2.40
N GLN A 50 -5.56 -11.15 2.56
CA GLN A 50 -4.84 -12.09 1.70
C GLN A 50 -5.27 -11.92 0.23
N LEU A 51 -6.58 -11.93 -0.04
CA LEU A 51 -7.10 -11.70 -1.40
C LEU A 51 -6.71 -10.33 -1.97
N ARG A 52 -6.67 -9.30 -1.12
CA ARG A 52 -6.22 -7.94 -1.53
C ARG A 52 -4.74 -7.93 -1.84
N ARG A 53 -3.89 -8.57 -1.05
CA ARG A 53 -2.46 -8.72 -1.33
C ARG A 53 -2.19 -9.46 -2.62
N ASP A 54 -2.93 -10.54 -2.88
CA ASP A 54 -2.79 -11.31 -4.12
C ASP A 54 -3.13 -10.46 -5.36
N ARG A 55 -4.11 -9.55 -5.24
CA ARG A 55 -4.46 -8.58 -6.30
C ARG A 55 -3.48 -7.41 -6.39
N ALA A 56 -2.94 -6.95 -5.26
CA ALA A 56 -2.06 -5.79 -5.19
C ALA A 56 -0.63 -6.09 -5.66
N ARG A 57 -0.08 -7.26 -5.30
CA ARG A 57 1.32 -7.63 -5.58
C ARG A 57 1.73 -7.49 -7.04
N PRO A 58 0.94 -7.95 -8.04
CA PRO A 58 1.27 -7.75 -9.44
C PRO A 58 1.38 -6.27 -9.85
N LEU A 59 0.56 -5.39 -9.27
CA LEU A 59 0.60 -3.94 -9.54
C LEU A 59 1.87 -3.32 -8.95
N VAL A 60 2.22 -3.72 -7.71
CA VAL A 60 3.49 -3.31 -7.09
C VAL A 60 4.68 -3.77 -7.93
N GLU A 61 4.68 -5.02 -8.39
CA GLU A 61 5.77 -5.57 -9.22
C GLU A 61 5.91 -4.84 -10.56
N GLN A 62 4.80 -4.52 -11.22
CA GLN A 62 4.81 -3.76 -12.47
C GLN A 62 5.46 -2.37 -12.28
N LEU A 63 5.04 -1.65 -11.24
CA LEU A 63 5.59 -0.33 -10.94
C LEU A 63 7.03 -0.39 -10.44
N GLN A 64 7.41 -1.44 -9.71
CA GLN A 64 8.78 -1.74 -9.32
C GLN A 64 9.69 -1.83 -10.54
N TRP A 65 9.32 -2.60 -11.56
CA TRP A 65 10.14 -2.73 -12.77
C TRP A 65 10.10 -1.48 -13.65
N THR A 66 9.02 -0.71 -13.59
CA THR A 66 8.94 0.61 -14.24
C THR A 66 9.91 1.60 -13.60
N ALA A 67 9.96 1.67 -12.27
CA ALA A 67 10.94 2.46 -11.53
C ALA A 67 12.36 2.01 -11.86
N ALA A 68 12.60 0.70 -11.91
CA ALA A 68 13.90 0.14 -12.26
C ALA A 68 14.38 0.58 -13.64
N ALA A 69 13.52 0.46 -14.65
CA ALA A 69 13.84 0.87 -16.02
C ALA A 69 14.06 2.39 -16.11
N THR A 70 13.28 3.17 -15.38
CA THR A 70 13.38 4.64 -15.37
C THR A 70 14.71 5.09 -14.76
N ALA A 71 15.07 4.58 -13.59
CA ALA A 71 16.32 4.90 -12.92
C ALA A 71 17.54 4.34 -13.68
N PHE A 72 17.41 3.19 -14.34
CA PHE A 72 18.45 2.65 -15.23
C PHE A 72 18.72 3.57 -16.43
N ALA A 73 17.67 4.17 -17.01
CA ALA A 73 17.76 4.99 -18.20
C ALA A 73 18.09 6.47 -17.92
N SER A 74 17.97 6.95 -16.67
CA SER A 74 18.12 8.37 -16.33
C SER A 74 19.41 8.68 -15.58
N PRO A 75 20.44 9.26 -16.24
CA PRO A 75 21.59 9.83 -15.55
C PRO A 75 21.29 11.21 -14.90
N VAL A 76 20.06 11.75 -15.04
CA VAL A 76 19.69 13.09 -14.56
C VAL A 76 18.85 13.01 -13.27
N PRO A 77 19.37 13.48 -12.12
CA PRO A 77 18.72 13.33 -10.82
C PRO A 77 17.36 14.02 -10.65
N SER A 78 17.11 15.13 -11.35
CA SER A 78 15.89 15.93 -11.19
C SER A 78 14.66 15.33 -11.89
N LEU A 79 14.85 14.67 -13.05
CA LEU A 79 13.79 13.94 -13.75
C LEU A 79 13.35 12.70 -12.95
N ASP A 80 14.28 12.10 -12.21
CA ASP A 80 14.04 10.90 -11.41
C ASP A 80 13.06 11.16 -10.25
N LEU A 81 13.09 12.36 -9.65
CA LEU A 81 12.17 12.72 -8.57
C LEU A 81 10.71 12.86 -9.04
N LEU A 82 10.47 13.52 -10.17
CA LEU A 82 9.12 13.63 -10.73
C LEU A 82 8.57 12.27 -11.16
N ALA A 83 9.40 11.46 -11.81
CA ALA A 83 9.03 10.10 -12.17
C ALA A 83 8.73 9.25 -10.93
N THR A 84 9.54 9.37 -9.87
CA THR A 84 9.31 8.69 -8.59
C THR A 84 8.00 9.11 -7.96
N VAL A 85 7.67 10.41 -7.94
CA VAL A 85 6.39 10.91 -7.43
C VAL A 85 5.23 10.39 -8.26
N ALA A 86 5.35 10.35 -9.59
CA ALA A 86 4.31 9.82 -10.47
C ALA A 86 4.10 8.31 -10.25
N ILE A 87 5.17 7.52 -10.18
CA ILE A 87 5.13 6.07 -9.93
C ILE A 87 4.52 5.78 -8.57
N ASN A 88 4.95 6.50 -7.52
CA ASN A 88 4.37 6.35 -6.18
C ASN A 88 2.92 6.84 -6.12
N GLY A 89 2.55 7.86 -6.89
CA GLY A 89 1.17 8.34 -7.02
C GLY A 89 0.27 7.29 -7.64
N GLN A 90 0.73 6.66 -8.72
CA GLN A 90 0.03 5.54 -9.36
C GLN A 90 -0.11 4.36 -8.39
N LEU A 91 0.96 4.01 -7.68
CA LEU A 91 0.96 2.96 -6.67
C LEU A 91 -0.08 3.22 -5.57
N VAL A 92 -0.13 4.46 -5.05
CA VAL A 92 -1.13 4.85 -4.05
C VAL A 92 -2.54 4.74 -4.59
N MET A 93 -2.80 5.24 -5.82
CA MET A 93 -4.11 5.17 -6.45
C MET A 93 -4.57 3.71 -6.63
N ASP A 94 -3.72 2.87 -7.21
CA ASP A 94 -4.03 1.47 -7.51
C ASP A 94 -4.31 0.68 -6.23
N LEU A 95 -3.46 0.83 -5.21
CA LEU A 95 -3.65 0.16 -3.93
C LEU A 95 -4.90 0.68 -3.21
N SER A 96 -5.19 1.98 -3.27
CA SER A 96 -6.41 2.53 -2.68
C SER A 96 -7.68 1.89 -3.25
N GLN A 97 -7.68 1.56 -4.55
CA GLN A 97 -8.79 0.88 -5.21
C GLN A 97 -8.88 -0.59 -4.79
N VAL A 98 -7.75 -1.31 -4.76
CA VAL A 98 -7.71 -2.73 -4.33
C VAL A 98 -8.22 -2.90 -2.90
N TYR A 99 -7.92 -1.94 -2.02
CA TYR A 99 -8.35 -1.95 -0.63
C TYR A 99 -9.71 -1.31 -0.37
N GLU A 100 -10.42 -0.88 -1.43
CA GLU A 100 -11.73 -0.24 -1.38
C GLU A 100 -11.73 1.02 -0.48
N GLN A 101 -10.62 1.76 -0.50
CA GLN A 101 -10.39 3.00 0.22
C GLN A 101 -10.04 4.10 -0.79
N PRO A 102 -10.94 4.43 -1.74
CA PRO A 102 -10.60 5.21 -2.92
C PRO A 102 -10.10 6.60 -2.53
N LEU A 103 -8.97 6.98 -3.10
CA LEU A 103 -8.41 8.32 -2.98
C LEU A 103 -8.66 9.11 -4.25
N ASN A 104 -8.83 10.42 -4.11
CA ASN A 104 -8.75 11.30 -5.27
C ASN A 104 -7.28 11.56 -5.64
N LEU A 105 -7.08 12.10 -6.84
CA LEU A 105 -5.74 12.34 -7.38
C LEU A 105 -4.88 13.24 -6.47
N GLU A 106 -5.46 14.28 -5.87
CA GLU A 106 -4.73 15.22 -5.01
C GLU A 106 -4.29 14.56 -3.69
N GLN A 107 -5.13 13.71 -3.11
CA GLN A 107 -4.79 12.91 -1.94
C GLN A 107 -3.68 11.90 -2.27
N ALA A 108 -3.75 11.24 -3.43
CA ALA A 108 -2.73 10.30 -3.86
C ALA A 108 -1.38 10.98 -4.13
N LYS A 109 -1.37 12.15 -4.79
CA LYS A 109 -0.16 12.96 -4.97
C LYS A 109 0.47 13.37 -3.64
N THR A 110 -0.36 13.80 -2.70
CA THR A 110 0.09 14.20 -1.36
C THR A 110 0.74 13.03 -0.62
N ALA A 111 0.09 11.86 -0.65
CA ALA A 111 0.64 10.63 -0.07
C ALA A 111 1.94 10.19 -0.76
N ALA A 112 2.01 10.29 -2.09
CA ALA A 112 3.20 9.97 -2.88
C ALA A 112 4.37 10.92 -2.56
N GLY A 113 4.11 12.21 -2.42
CA GLY A 113 5.10 13.21 -2.00
C GLY A 113 5.63 12.91 -0.60
N ALA A 114 4.75 12.62 0.36
CA ALA A 114 5.14 12.25 1.72
C ALA A 114 5.99 10.97 1.74
N LEU A 115 5.62 9.96 0.95
CA LEU A 115 6.40 8.73 0.80
C LEU A 115 7.80 8.98 0.23
N ALA A 116 7.91 9.79 -0.82
CA ALA A 116 9.20 10.15 -1.41
C ALA A 116 10.07 10.88 -0.38
N GLU A 117 9.49 11.84 0.35
CA GLU A 117 10.19 12.57 1.41
C GLU A 117 10.66 11.65 2.54
N LEU A 118 9.85 10.68 2.95
CA LEU A 118 10.21 9.68 3.97
C LEU A 118 11.34 8.77 3.53
N VAL A 119 11.30 8.28 2.29
CA VAL A 119 12.36 7.45 1.71
C VAL A 119 13.71 8.17 1.74
N VAL A 120 13.70 9.48 1.45
CA VAL A 120 14.89 10.34 1.56
C VAL A 120 15.30 10.55 3.02
N LYS A 121 14.37 10.99 3.88
CA LYS A 121 14.64 11.30 5.30
C LYS A 121 15.18 10.12 6.10
N LEU A 122 14.70 8.91 5.79
CA LEU A 122 15.13 7.67 6.44
C LEU A 122 16.43 7.11 5.84
N GLY A 123 17.03 7.77 4.85
CA GLY A 123 18.25 7.32 4.20
C GLY A 123 18.07 6.02 3.39
N LEU A 124 16.82 5.66 3.04
CA LEU A 124 16.53 4.38 2.39
C LEU A 124 17.11 4.32 0.97
N VAL A 125 17.27 5.47 0.30
CA VAL A 125 17.92 5.55 -1.02
C VAL A 125 19.37 5.10 -0.94
N GLU A 126 20.12 5.62 0.03
CA GLU A 126 21.52 5.26 0.21
C GLU A 126 21.65 3.82 0.73
N ALA A 127 20.86 3.45 1.74
CA ALA A 127 20.88 2.11 2.32
C ALA A 127 20.56 1.02 1.27
N SER A 128 19.53 1.23 0.45
CA SER A 128 19.21 0.30 -0.65
C SER A 128 20.33 0.22 -1.68
N THR A 129 20.93 1.35 -2.05
CA THR A 129 22.05 1.39 -2.99
C THR A 129 23.27 0.64 -2.47
N GLN A 130 23.64 0.82 -1.21
CA GLN A 130 24.75 0.10 -0.58
C GLN A 130 24.47 -1.42 -0.49
N LEU A 131 23.25 -1.78 -0.08
CA LEU A 131 22.78 -3.16 0.04
C LEU A 131 22.83 -3.86 -1.33
N LEU A 132 22.26 -3.24 -2.37
CA LEU A 132 22.23 -3.79 -3.72
C LEU A 132 23.62 -3.82 -4.35
N THR A 133 24.45 -2.80 -4.14
CA THR A 133 25.85 -2.81 -4.59
C THR A 133 26.61 -4.01 -4.02
N THR A 134 26.45 -4.26 -2.72
CA THR A 134 27.10 -5.38 -2.03
C THR A 134 26.60 -6.72 -2.56
N ALA A 135 25.29 -6.85 -2.75
CA ALA A 135 24.68 -8.05 -3.31
C ALA A 135 25.07 -8.33 -4.77
N LEU A 136 25.25 -7.28 -5.58
CA LEU A 136 25.71 -7.45 -6.97
C LEU A 136 27.19 -7.84 -7.04
N LYS A 137 28.04 -7.31 -6.16
CA LYS A 137 29.46 -7.70 -6.09
C LYS A 137 29.65 -9.19 -5.80
N SER A 138 28.75 -9.83 -5.05
CA SER A 138 28.82 -11.29 -4.83
C SER A 138 28.43 -12.11 -6.07
N HIS A 139 27.87 -11.47 -7.09
CA HIS A 139 27.49 -12.04 -8.39
C HIS A 139 28.38 -11.52 -9.54
N ALA A 140 29.62 -11.09 -9.21
CA ALA A 140 30.56 -10.38 -10.10
C ALA A 140 30.98 -11.06 -11.42
N ALA A 141 30.45 -12.25 -11.73
CA ALA A 141 30.63 -12.88 -13.04
C ALA A 141 29.87 -12.13 -14.17
N THR A 142 28.91 -11.27 -13.84
CA THR A 142 28.11 -10.48 -14.79
C THR A 142 28.43 -8.99 -14.71
N PHE A 143 28.76 -8.37 -15.85
CA PHE A 143 29.09 -6.94 -15.98
C PHE A 143 27.98 -6.05 -15.42
N VAL A 144 28.32 -5.22 -14.43
CA VAL A 144 27.43 -4.26 -13.76
C VAL A 144 27.62 -2.90 -14.44
N VAL A 145 26.72 -2.54 -15.37
CA VAL A 145 26.60 -1.14 -15.83
C VAL A 145 26.16 -0.30 -14.63
N GLY A 146 26.72 0.90 -14.42
CA GLY A 146 26.39 1.73 -13.25
C GLY A 146 24.88 1.93 -13.01
N GLY A 147 24.07 1.96 -14.08
CA GLY A 147 22.61 2.04 -14.01
C GLY A 147 21.91 0.83 -13.41
N THR A 148 22.52 -0.37 -13.36
CA THR A 148 21.85 -1.56 -12.79
C THR A 148 21.66 -1.43 -11.28
N VAL A 149 22.63 -0.84 -10.57
CA VAL A 149 22.49 -0.60 -9.14
C VAL A 149 21.37 0.40 -8.89
N GLN A 150 21.34 1.50 -9.64
CA GLN A 150 20.29 2.52 -9.51
C GLN A 150 18.90 1.96 -9.82
N GLY A 151 18.77 1.21 -10.92
CA GLY A 151 17.52 0.52 -11.28
C GLY A 151 17.06 -0.47 -10.21
N LEU A 152 17.96 -1.30 -9.68
CA LEU A 152 17.61 -2.25 -8.63
C LEU A 152 17.29 -1.59 -7.29
N SER A 153 17.97 -0.50 -6.94
CA SER A 153 17.62 0.31 -5.77
C SER A 153 16.23 0.90 -5.89
N ALA A 154 15.90 1.50 -7.05
CA ALA A 154 14.58 2.06 -7.31
C ALA A 154 13.50 0.96 -7.23
N ALA A 155 13.75 -0.20 -7.84
CA ALA A 155 12.88 -1.37 -7.75
C ALA A 155 12.63 -1.79 -6.29
N TYR A 156 13.70 -1.93 -5.51
CA TYR A 156 13.63 -2.33 -4.11
C TYR A 156 12.82 -1.33 -3.28
N LEU A 157 13.02 -0.04 -3.49
CA LEU A 157 12.29 1.01 -2.78
C LEU A 157 10.80 1.01 -3.14
N THR A 158 10.45 0.92 -4.42
CA THR A 158 9.04 0.83 -4.85
C THR A 158 8.36 -0.40 -4.25
N HIS A 159 9.05 -1.54 -4.16
CA HIS A 159 8.53 -2.73 -3.49
C HIS A 159 8.24 -2.48 -2.00
N MET A 160 9.19 -1.86 -1.27
CA MET A 160 9.02 -1.52 0.14
C MET A 160 7.89 -0.52 0.38
N THR A 161 7.74 0.47 -0.50
CA THR A 161 6.62 1.40 -0.46
C THR A 161 5.29 0.71 -0.74
N GLY A 162 5.24 -0.23 -1.68
CA GLY A 162 4.04 -1.01 -1.97
C GLY A 162 3.61 -1.85 -0.77
N GLU A 163 4.54 -2.59 -0.17
CA GLU A 163 4.28 -3.39 1.03
C GLU A 163 3.86 -2.54 2.25
N SER A 164 4.45 -1.36 2.43
CA SER A 164 4.07 -0.45 3.52
C SER A 164 2.68 0.15 3.32
N LEU A 165 2.33 0.52 2.08
CA LEU A 165 0.99 1.00 1.72
C LEU A 165 -0.08 -0.09 1.91
N MET A 166 0.21 -1.33 1.50
CA MET A 166 -0.66 -2.47 1.77
C MET A 166 -0.91 -2.62 3.28
N ALA A 167 0.15 -2.67 4.09
CA ALA A 167 0.03 -2.78 5.55
C ALA A 167 -0.75 -1.61 6.18
N TYR A 168 -0.58 -0.39 5.64
CA TYR A 168 -1.31 0.79 6.05
C TYR A 168 -2.81 0.66 5.79
N PHE A 169 -3.21 0.31 4.56
CA PHE A 169 -4.62 0.13 4.21
C PHE A 169 -5.28 -1.02 4.98
N GLU A 170 -4.54 -2.10 5.26
CA GLU A 170 -5.01 -3.21 6.10
C GLU A 170 -5.30 -2.79 7.52
N THR A 171 -4.41 -2.01 8.12
CA THR A 171 -4.57 -1.49 9.48
C THR A 171 -5.80 -0.59 9.56
N ARG A 172 -6.01 0.27 8.56
CA ARG A 172 -7.19 1.13 8.47
C ARG A 172 -8.48 0.35 8.31
N ALA A 173 -8.50 -0.66 7.45
CA ALA A 173 -9.65 -1.54 7.28
C ALA A 173 -10.00 -2.24 8.60
N LEU A 174 -8.98 -2.77 9.30
CA LEU A 174 -9.17 -3.42 10.59
C LEU A 174 -9.68 -2.46 11.67
N ARG A 175 -9.31 -1.18 11.65
CA ARG A 175 -9.82 -0.16 12.59
C ARG A 175 -11.19 0.41 12.21
N GLY A 176 -11.66 0.17 10.99
CA GLY A 176 -12.88 0.81 10.48
C GLY A 176 -12.67 2.26 10.07
N GLU A 177 -11.43 2.65 9.76
CA GLU A 177 -11.04 4.03 9.42
C GLU A 177 -10.99 4.26 7.90
N ALA A 178 -11.74 3.49 7.11
CA ALA A 178 -11.73 3.60 5.64
C ALA A 178 -12.13 5.00 5.13
N ALA A 179 -13.05 5.67 5.84
CA ALA A 179 -13.52 7.01 5.49
C ALA A 179 -12.62 8.16 6.01
N ALA A 180 -11.63 7.88 6.85
CA ALA A 180 -10.74 8.90 7.39
C ALA A 180 -9.82 9.49 6.30
N PRO A 181 -9.30 10.72 6.46
CA PRO A 181 -8.26 11.22 5.57
C PRO A 181 -6.99 10.36 5.69
N VAL A 182 -6.24 10.28 4.58
CA VAL A 182 -4.93 9.60 4.57
C VAL A 182 -3.97 10.31 5.50
N SER A 183 -3.29 9.52 6.33
CA SER A 183 -2.30 9.99 7.28
C SER A 183 -0.90 9.63 6.78
N ALA A 184 -0.16 10.65 6.39
CA ALA A 184 1.24 10.52 6.00
C ALA A 184 2.10 9.92 7.14
N THR A 185 1.79 10.25 8.40
CA THR A 185 2.52 9.72 9.55
C THR A 185 2.28 8.24 9.76
N ALA A 186 1.07 7.75 9.54
CA ALA A 186 0.76 6.33 9.63
C ALA A 186 1.42 5.51 8.50
N ILE A 187 1.48 6.07 7.28
CA ILE A 187 2.24 5.47 6.18
C ILE A 187 3.74 5.39 6.54
N ALA A 188 4.30 6.45 7.16
CA ALA A 188 5.67 6.46 7.63
C ALA A 188 5.96 5.34 8.65
N GLN A 189 5.08 5.17 9.63
CA GLN A 189 5.19 4.13 10.65
C GLN A 189 5.15 2.73 10.04
N ALA A 190 4.24 2.49 9.07
CA ALA A 190 4.18 1.23 8.34
C ALA A 190 5.48 0.95 7.58
N LEU A 191 6.04 1.95 6.90
CA LEU A 191 7.31 1.83 6.17
C LEU A 191 8.47 1.52 7.11
N GLN A 192 8.60 2.24 8.23
CA GLN A 192 9.66 2.00 9.22
C GLN A 192 9.58 0.60 9.83
N GLY A 193 8.38 0.14 10.18
CA GLY A 193 8.17 -1.21 10.72
C GLY A 193 8.59 -2.30 9.73
N LEU A 194 8.36 -2.08 8.43
CA LEU A 194 8.73 -3.03 7.39
C LEU A 194 10.24 -3.04 7.11
N VAL A 195 10.88 -1.87 7.06
CA VAL A 195 12.34 -1.76 6.85
C VAL A 195 13.12 -2.51 7.94
N GLN A 196 12.67 -2.47 9.20
CA GLN A 196 13.31 -3.24 10.28
C GLN A 196 13.16 -4.76 10.10
N LYS A 197 12.06 -5.21 9.50
CA LYS A 197 11.74 -6.63 9.31
C LYS A 197 12.40 -7.22 8.05
N THR A 198 12.70 -6.41 7.04
CA THR A 198 13.05 -6.87 5.69
C THR A 198 14.56 -6.94 5.39
N GLN A 199 15.45 -6.63 6.35
CA GLN A 199 16.91 -6.61 6.14
C GLN A 199 17.52 -7.99 5.76
N GLN A 200 16.78 -9.09 5.81
CA GLN A 200 17.26 -10.45 5.52
C GLN A 200 16.26 -11.27 4.68
N SER A 201 15.75 -10.71 3.59
CA SER A 201 14.72 -11.39 2.78
C SER A 201 15.29 -12.14 1.57
N ASP A 202 14.71 -13.31 1.28
CA ASP A 202 14.92 -14.02 0.01
C ASP A 202 14.51 -13.17 -1.21
N PHE A 203 13.64 -12.19 -0.99
CA PHE A 203 13.27 -11.19 -1.99
C PHE A 203 14.49 -10.51 -2.60
N LEU A 204 15.49 -10.11 -1.80
CA LEU A 204 16.66 -9.42 -2.33
C LEU A 204 17.45 -10.29 -3.31
N LYS A 205 17.63 -11.58 -3.00
CA LYS A 205 18.28 -12.52 -3.91
C LYS A 205 17.47 -12.68 -5.20
N GLY A 206 16.15 -12.84 -5.08
CA GLY A 206 15.24 -12.93 -6.22
C GLY A 206 15.27 -11.67 -7.08
N LEU A 207 15.29 -10.49 -6.46
CA LEU A 207 15.34 -9.19 -7.14
C LEU A 207 16.64 -9.04 -7.94
N VAL A 208 17.80 -9.38 -7.35
CA VAL A 208 19.09 -9.34 -8.03
C VAL A 208 19.11 -10.31 -9.21
N GLN A 209 18.66 -11.56 -9.02
CA GLN A 209 18.62 -12.56 -10.09
C GLN A 209 17.71 -12.13 -11.25
N GLN A 210 16.48 -11.67 -10.94
CA GLN A 210 15.56 -11.17 -11.95
C GLN A 210 16.10 -9.92 -12.65
N GLY A 211 16.76 -9.02 -11.91
CA GLY A 211 17.37 -7.81 -12.46
C GLY A 211 18.48 -8.13 -13.45
N ILE A 212 19.39 -9.04 -13.09
CA ILE A 212 20.46 -9.49 -13.99
C ILE A 212 19.85 -10.07 -15.26
N GLN A 213 18.82 -10.92 -15.17
CA GLN A 213 18.15 -11.49 -16.35
C GLN A 213 17.50 -10.42 -17.22
N ARG A 214 16.74 -9.49 -16.62
CA ARG A 214 16.01 -8.44 -17.36
C ARG A 214 16.93 -7.42 -18.03
N PHE A 215 18.04 -7.05 -17.38
CA PHE A 215 18.99 -6.07 -17.92
C PHE A 215 20.06 -6.68 -18.84
N SER A 216 20.33 -7.99 -18.74
CA SER A 216 21.22 -8.69 -19.68
C SER A 216 20.51 -9.13 -20.97
N SER A 217 19.18 -9.32 -20.91
CA SER A 217 18.35 -9.52 -22.08
C SER A 217 18.38 -8.24 -22.91
N THR A 218 19.04 -8.26 -24.06
CA THR A 218 19.04 -7.12 -25.00
C THR A 218 17.59 -6.76 -25.29
N PRO A 219 17.12 -5.53 -25.02
CA PRO A 219 15.76 -5.16 -25.38
C PRO A 219 15.63 -5.35 -26.88
N LYS A 220 14.68 -6.17 -27.32
CA LYS A 220 14.27 -6.20 -28.72
C LYS A 220 13.99 -4.75 -29.11
N PRO A 221 14.69 -4.18 -30.11
CA PRO A 221 14.49 -2.79 -30.45
C PRO A 221 13.00 -2.59 -30.70
N LEU A 222 12.39 -1.70 -29.92
CA LEU A 222 11.05 -1.23 -30.20
C LEU A 222 11.07 -0.73 -31.65
N PRO A 223 10.06 -1.07 -32.49
CA PRO A 223 9.92 -0.40 -33.77
C PRO A 223 9.99 1.10 -33.48
N GLN A 224 10.93 1.80 -34.14
CA GLN A 224 11.12 3.22 -33.97
C GLN A 224 9.74 3.86 -34.09
N GLY A 225 9.28 4.48 -33.00
CA GLY A 225 8.02 5.21 -33.00
C GLY A 225 8.12 6.20 -34.13
N THR A 226 7.34 6.00 -35.19
CA THR A 226 7.14 7.03 -36.18
C THR A 226 6.60 8.22 -35.40
N THR A 227 7.37 9.29 -35.34
CA THR A 227 6.90 10.60 -34.91
C THR A 227 5.87 11.07 -35.93
N ALA A 228 4.69 10.45 -35.94
CA ALA A 228 3.50 11.12 -36.38
C ALA A 228 3.20 12.11 -35.26
N ALA A 229 3.41 13.40 -35.55
CA ALA A 229 2.93 14.47 -34.70
C ALA A 229 1.48 14.15 -34.31
N LEU A 230 1.17 14.22 -33.01
CA LEU A 230 -0.20 14.25 -32.55
C LEU A 230 -0.85 15.48 -33.17
N ASP A 231 -1.55 15.27 -34.29
CA ASP A 231 -2.38 16.27 -34.94
C ASP A 231 -3.61 16.44 -34.04
N LEU A 232 -3.45 17.31 -33.04
CA LEU A 232 -4.57 17.80 -32.23
C LEU A 232 -5.47 18.58 -33.20
N PRO A 233 -6.71 18.15 -33.45
CA PRO A 233 -7.61 18.94 -34.28
C PRO A 233 -7.75 20.32 -33.63
N ALA A 234 -7.43 21.36 -34.41
CA ALA A 234 -7.66 22.74 -34.01
C ALA A 234 -9.10 22.86 -33.50
N ALA A 235 -9.25 23.32 -32.25
CA ALA A 235 -10.55 23.55 -31.65
C ALA A 235 -11.35 24.48 -32.59
N ALA A 236 -12.48 23.97 -33.09
CA ALA A 236 -13.40 24.77 -33.89
C ALA A 236 -13.82 26.00 -33.08
N PRO A 237 -13.92 27.20 -33.70
CA PRO A 237 -14.35 28.39 -32.98
C PRO A 237 -15.78 28.20 -32.47
N VAL A 238 -15.95 28.36 -31.16
CA VAL A 238 -17.27 28.44 -30.52
C VAL A 238 -17.98 29.67 -31.07
N PRO A 239 -19.21 29.57 -31.62
CA PRO A 239 -19.95 30.74 -32.04
C PRO A 239 -20.26 31.60 -30.82
N MET A 240 -19.85 32.87 -30.85
CA MET A 240 -20.30 33.85 -29.87
C MET A 240 -21.84 33.95 -29.95
N ALA A 241 -22.51 33.66 -28.84
CA ALA A 241 -23.92 33.93 -28.68
C ALA A 241 -24.15 35.43 -28.93
N GLN A 242 -24.96 35.72 -29.94
CA GLN A 242 -25.41 37.08 -30.23
C GLN A 242 -26.32 37.52 -29.08
N SER A 243 -26.04 38.71 -28.55
CA SER A 243 -26.87 39.39 -27.56
C SER A 243 -28.21 39.75 -28.21
N GLU A 244 -29.24 38.92 -28.04
CA GLU A 244 -30.60 39.31 -28.39
C GLU A 244 -31.05 40.44 -27.46
N ALA A 245 -31.32 41.59 -28.06
CA ALA A 245 -31.85 42.76 -27.40
C ALA A 245 -33.30 42.51 -26.97
N VAL A 246 -33.59 42.74 -25.69
CA VAL A 246 -34.94 42.75 -25.14
C VAL A 246 -35.67 44.01 -25.66
N PRO A 247 -36.83 43.89 -26.34
CA PRO A 247 -37.59 45.07 -26.74
C PRO A 247 -38.24 45.73 -25.52
N SER A 248 -38.00 47.03 -25.37
CA SER A 248 -38.59 47.90 -24.37
C SER A 248 -40.12 47.94 -24.54
N LEU A 249 -40.85 47.59 -23.49
CA LEU A 249 -42.27 47.90 -23.37
C LEU A 249 -42.41 49.35 -22.90
N GLU A 250 -42.74 50.25 -23.81
CA GLU A 250 -43.30 51.57 -23.48
C GLU A 250 -44.73 51.41 -22.93
N SER A 251 -45.06 52.26 -21.96
CA SER A 251 -46.41 52.52 -21.44
C SER A 251 -46.45 54.00 -21.03
N PRO A 252 -47.59 54.68 -20.98
CA PRO A 252 -48.96 54.30 -21.38
C PRO A 252 -49.43 54.89 -22.72
#